data_AF-A0A1Y2ZWC0-F1
#
_entry.id   AF-A0A1Y2ZWC0-F1
#
_cell.length_a   1.000
_cell.length_b   1.000
_cell.length_c   1.000
_cell.angle_alpha   90.00
_cell.angle_beta   90.00
_cell.angle_gamma   90.00
#
_symmetry.space_group_name_H-M   'P 1'
#
loop_
_entity.id
_entity.type
_entity.pdbx_description
1 polymer ?
#
loop_
_entity_poly.entity_id
_entity_poly.type
_entity_poly.pdbx_seq_one_letter_code
_entity_poly.pdbx_strand_id
1 'polypeptide(L)'
;MSHEKKTFLYEERNEQARAEFIEQLKVIKSQHIVYLDESGIKNSMKNEYGRSLRGTVIMDDKKGHSTEKLNIIAGLLNNKLMHH
;
A
#
# COMPACT_ATOMS: atom_id res chain seq x y z
N MET A 1 5.67 21.52 32.03
CA MET A 1 5.41 21.25 30.60
C MET A 1 4.97 19.81 30.48
N SER A 2 3.67 19.57 30.26
CA SER A 2 3.11 18.22 30.12
C SER A 2 3.40 17.71 28.70
N HIS A 3 3.97 16.52 28.57
CA HIS A 3 4.17 15.87 27.27
C HIS A 3 2.87 15.14 26.90
N GLU A 4 2.07 15.71 26.01
CA GLU A 4 0.95 14.99 25.41
C GLU A 4 1.45 13.92 24.44
N LYS A 5 1.06 12.66 24.69
CA LYS A 5 1.30 11.56 23.75
C LYS A 5 0.48 11.81 22.49
N LYS A 6 1.13 11.80 21.33
CA LYS A 6 0.44 11.80 20.03
C LYS A 6 -0.43 10.54 19.93
N THR A 7 -1.74 10.71 19.79
CA THR A 7 -2.67 9.64 19.45
C THR A 7 -2.57 9.36 17.95
N PHE A 8 -1.95 8.24 17.57
CA PHE A 8 -1.79 7.82 16.16
C PHE A 8 -3.09 7.29 15.51
N LEU A 9 -4.24 7.60 16.11
CA LEU A 9 -5.53 7.17 15.58
C LEU A 9 -6.00 8.22 14.59
N TYR A 10 -6.25 7.79 13.36
CA TYR A 10 -6.82 8.65 12.32
C TYR A 10 -8.16 9.21 12.81
N GLU A 11 -8.33 10.54 12.72
CA GLU A 11 -9.53 11.25 13.20
C GLU A 11 -10.82 10.77 12.51
N GLU A 12 -10.71 10.21 11.30
CA GLU A 12 -11.81 9.69 10.50
C GLU A 12 -12.33 8.31 10.97
N ARG A 13 -11.70 7.70 11.99
CA ARG A 13 -12.13 6.40 12.51
C ARG A 13 -13.48 6.51 13.22
N ASN A 14 -14.51 5.93 12.60
CA ASN A 14 -15.80 5.74 13.22
C ASN A 14 -15.95 4.29 13.71
N GLU A 15 -15.63 4.05 14.99
CA GLU A 15 -15.70 2.71 15.59
C GLU A 15 -17.14 2.17 15.63
N GLN A 16 -18.15 3.05 15.75
CA GLN A 16 -19.56 2.65 15.71
C GLN A 16 -19.94 2.09 14.33
N ALA A 17 -19.60 2.82 13.26
CA ALA A 17 -19.84 2.37 11.89
C ALA A 17 -19.08 1.06 11.58
N ARG A 18 -17.86 0.91 12.12
CA ARG A 18 -17.08 -0.32 11.99
C ARG A 18 -17.76 -1.51 12.67
N ALA A 19 -18.26 -1.33 13.89
CA ALA A 19 -18.96 -2.38 14.63
C ALA A 19 -20.24 -2.81 13.90
N GLU A 20 -21.04 -1.84 13.44
CA GLU A 20 -22.27 -2.09 12.66
C GLU A 20 -21.98 -2.86 11.36
N PHE A 21 -20.93 -2.48 10.65
CA PHE A 21 -20.51 -3.16 9.42
C PHE A 21 -20.06 -4.60 9.68
N ILE A 22 -19.34 -4.86 10.76
CA ILE A 22 -18.93 -6.22 11.15
C ILE A 22 -20.15 -7.10 11.44
N GLU A 23 -21.18 -6.58 12.12
CA GLU A 23 -22.41 -7.33 12.35
C GLU A 23 -23.15 -7.66 11.05
N GLN A 24 -23.21 -6.73 10.12
CA GLN A 24 -23.79 -6.98 8.79
C GLN A 24 -23.03 -8.07 8.02
N LEU A 25 -21.70 -8.05 8.08
CA LEU A 25 -20.85 -9.05 7.42
C LEU A 25 -21.05 -10.47 7.96
N LYS A 26 -21.34 -10.64 9.26
CA LYS A 26 -21.56 -11.97 9.87
C LYS A 26 -22.75 -12.73 9.28
N VAL A 27 -23.74 -12.02 8.73
CA VAL A 27 -24.92 -12.62 8.11
C VAL A 27 -24.58 -13.30 6.77
N ILE A 28 -23.50 -12.84 6.12
CA ILE A 28 -23.06 -13.33 4.82
C ILE A 28 -22.11 -14.51 5.04
N LYS A 29 -22.36 -15.62 4.33
CA LYS A 29 -21.42 -16.74 4.32
C LYS A 29 -20.10 -16.28 3.72
N SER A 30 -18.98 -16.60 4.37
CA SER A 30 -17.63 -16.26 3.89
C SER A 30 -17.36 -16.68 2.44
N GLN A 31 -17.99 -17.75 1.98
CA GLN A 31 -17.90 -18.26 0.61
C GLN A 31 -18.50 -17.37 -0.46
N HIS A 32 -19.28 -16.36 -0.07
CA HIS A 32 -19.89 -15.38 -0.96
C HIS A 32 -19.27 -13.99 -0.81
N ILE A 33 -18.25 -13.84 0.03
CA ILE A 33 -17.57 -12.56 0.25
C ILE A 33 -16.34 -12.51 -0.65
N VAL A 34 -16.34 -11.54 -1.56
CA VAL A 34 -15.17 -11.18 -2.36
C VAL A 34 -14.61 -9.88 -1.79
N TYR A 35 -13.35 -9.90 -1.35
CA TYR A 35 -12.64 -8.69 -0.97
C TYR A 35 -11.95 -8.12 -2.21
N LEU A 36 -12.13 -6.84 -2.52
CA LEU A 36 -11.46 -6.16 -3.61
C LEU A 36 -10.59 -5.05 -3.03
N ASP A 37 -9.33 -4.98 -3.44
CA ASP A 37 -8.42 -3.92 -3.03
C ASP A 37 -7.49 -3.49 -4.16
N GLU A 38 -7.03 -2.25 -4.08
CA GLU A 38 -6.09 -1.65 -5.02
C GLU A 38 -4.76 -1.35 -4.32
N SER A 39 -3.66 -1.87 -4.86
CA SER A 39 -2.32 -1.60 -4.37
C SER A 39 -1.48 -0.90 -5.43
N GLY A 40 -1.04 0.31 -5.12
CA GLY A 40 -0.10 1.06 -5.95
C GLY A 40 1.35 0.76 -5.59
N ILE A 41 2.04 -0.03 -6.41
CA ILE A 41 3.47 -0.25 -6.31
C ILE A 41 4.18 0.87 -7.06
N LYS A 42 4.97 1.67 -6.34
CA LYS A 42 5.86 2.64 -6.98
C LYS A 42 7.18 1.96 -7.27
N ASN A 43 7.63 1.99 -8.52
CA ASN A 43 8.95 1.50 -8.89
C ASN A 43 10.05 2.49 -8.48
N SER A 44 10.17 2.82 -7.20
CA SER A 44 11.22 3.73 -6.70
C SER A 44 12.61 3.10 -6.71
N MET A 45 12.76 1.95 -7.37
CA MET A 45 14.04 1.30 -7.63
C MET A 45 14.77 2.15 -8.67
N LYS A 46 15.44 3.21 -8.20
CA LYS A 46 16.62 3.74 -8.88
C LYS A 46 17.43 2.52 -9.32
N ASN A 47 17.82 2.41 -10.59
CA ASN A 47 19.08 1.73 -10.86
C ASN A 47 20.15 2.57 -10.16
N GLU A 48 20.65 2.02 -9.06
CA GLU A 48 21.59 2.64 -8.11
C GLU A 48 22.99 2.82 -8.71
N TYR A 49 23.21 2.34 -9.95
CA TYR A 49 24.54 2.19 -10.51
C TYR A 49 24.65 2.92 -11.86
N GLY A 50 25.71 3.71 -12.02
CA GLY A 50 26.19 4.16 -13.33
C GLY A 50 27.47 3.40 -13.71
N ARG A 51 27.75 3.27 -15.01
CA ARG A 51 28.96 2.60 -15.51
C ARG A 51 30.13 3.58 -15.55
N SER A 52 31.09 3.37 -14.67
CA SER A 52 32.40 4.01 -14.74
C SER A 52 33.43 3.08 -15.36
N LEU A 53 34.57 3.64 -15.78
CA LEU A 53 35.75 2.81 -16.03
C LEU A 53 36.09 2.05 -14.73
N ARG A 54 36.63 0.83 -14.87
CA ARG A 54 36.94 -0.02 -13.71
C ARG A 54 37.86 0.76 -12.75
N GLY A 55 37.32 1.15 -11.59
CA GLY A 55 38.03 1.91 -10.56
C GLY A 55 37.69 3.40 -10.44
N THR A 56 36.77 3.97 -11.24
CA THR A 56 36.35 5.37 -11.10
C THR A 56 34.94 5.51 -10.52
N VAL A 57 34.68 6.60 -9.80
CA VAL A 57 33.35 6.93 -9.25
C VAL A 57 32.68 7.95 -10.16
N ILE A 58 31.36 7.85 -10.33
CA ILE A 58 30.56 8.80 -11.11
C ILE A 58 30.01 9.86 -10.18
N MET A 59 30.34 11.13 -10.43
CA MET A 59 29.70 12.27 -9.78
C MET A 59 28.83 12.99 -10.82
N ASP A 60 27.51 12.92 -10.68
CA ASP A 60 26.56 13.58 -11.57
C ASP A 60 25.28 13.97 -10.81
N ASP A 61 24.64 15.06 -11.23
CA ASP A 61 23.42 15.60 -10.63
C ASP A 61 22.18 14.91 -11.23
N LYS A 62 21.44 14.16 -10.40
CA LYS A 62 20.22 13.45 -10.83
C LYS A 62 18.98 14.35 -10.77
N LYS A 63 18.34 14.61 -11.92
CA LYS A 63 17.00 15.25 -11.99
C LYS A 63 15.88 14.33 -11.49
N GLY A 64 14.80 14.95 -10.99
CA GLY A 64 13.73 14.33 -10.19
C GLY A 64 13.05 13.09 -10.79
N HIS A 65 12.77 12.12 -9.93
CA HIS A 65 12.18 10.84 -10.27
C HIS A 65 10.67 10.94 -10.48
N SER A 66 10.20 10.83 -11.74
CA SER A 66 8.86 10.32 -12.02
C SER A 66 8.94 8.80 -11.96
N THR A 67 8.58 8.27 -10.81
CA THR A 67 8.58 6.84 -10.55
C THR A 67 7.37 6.20 -11.22
N GLU A 68 7.57 5.29 -12.19
CA GLU A 68 6.48 4.50 -12.75
C GLU A 68 5.69 3.84 -11.61
N LYS A 69 4.36 4.00 -11.64
CA LYS A 69 3.45 3.40 -10.66
C LYS A 69 2.73 2.26 -11.34
N LEU A 70 2.88 1.06 -10.80
CA LEU A 70 2.09 -0.11 -11.15
C LEU A 70 0.93 -0.18 -10.16
N ASN A 71 -0.29 -0.08 -10.65
CA ASN A 71 -1.48 -0.33 -9.83
C ASN A 71 -1.91 -1.78 -10.06
N ILE A 72 -2.08 -2.52 -8.97
CA ILE A 72 -2.58 -3.88 -8.96
C ILE A 72 -3.97 -3.85 -8.34
N ILE A 73 -4.94 -4.44 -9.03
CA ILE A 73 -6.29 -4.66 -8.52
C ILE A 73 -6.44 -6.17 -8.33
N ALA A 74 -6.80 -6.59 -7.12
CA ALA A 74 -6.97 -8.01 -6.82
C ALA A 74 -8.23 -8.26 -5.98
N GLY A 75 -8.90 -9.34 -6.32
CA GLY A 75 -9.96 -9.96 -5.55
C GLY A 75 -9.43 -11.08 -4.64
N LEU A 76 -10.03 -11.27 -3.48
CA LEU A 76 -9.83 -12.45 -2.63
C LEU A 76 -11.18 -13.10 -2.34
N LEU A 77 -11.31 -14.36 -2.74
CA LEU A 77 -12.50 -15.18 -2.48
C LEU A 77 -12.03 -16.52 -1.91
N ASN A 78 -12.56 -16.95 -0.78
CA ASN A 78 -12.21 -18.26 -0.19
C ASN A 78 -10.70 -18.48 -0.02
N ASN A 79 -9.98 -17.47 0.46
CA ASN A 79 -8.52 -17.46 0.58
C ASN A 79 -7.77 -17.71 -0.75
N LYS A 80 -8.45 -17.58 -1.89
CA LYS A 80 -7.88 -17.69 -3.23
C LYS A 80 -7.81 -16.30 -3.86
N LEU A 81 -6.60 -15.91 -4.22
CA LEU A 81 -6.35 -14.64 -4.93
C LEU A 81 -6.88 -14.75 -6.36
N MET A 82 -7.64 -13.75 -6.78
CA MET A 82 -8.12 -13.54 -8.13
C MET A 82 -7.51 -12.22 -8.62
N HIS A 83 -6.61 -12.26 -9.58
CA HIS A 83 -6.05 -11.08 -10.22
C HIS A 83 -6.37 -11.16 -11.72
N HIS A 84 -6.53 -10.00 -12.37
CA HIS A 84 -6.68 -9.89 -13.81
C HIS A 84 -5.31 -9.62 -14.46
#